data_AF-A0A401QGJ1-F1
#
_entry.id   AF-A0A401QGJ1-F1
#
_cell.length_a   1.000
_cell.length_b   1.000
_cell.length_c   1.000
_cell.angle_alpha   90.00
_cell.angle_beta   90.00
_cell.angle_gamma   90.00
#
_symmetry.space_group_name_H-M   'P 1'
#
loop_
_entity.id
_entity.type
_entity.pdbx_description
1 polymer ?
#
loop_
_entity_poly.entity_id
_entity_poly.type
_entity_poly.pdbx_seq_one_letter_code
_entity_poly.pdbx_strand_id
1 'polypeptide(L)'
;IYVRSTDIDRTLMSAQSDLAGLYPPHGRQIFNPDLKWQPIPVHTVPVKDEKFLKFPIPNCPRYEKLLEESMNSKTVQDKVKESQASVKNLSLLSVCAPACLCVRA
;
A
#
# COMPACT_ATOMS: atom_id res chain seq x y z
N ILE A 1 3.47 -24.13 -1.80
CA ILE A 1 2.76 -22.85 -1.58
C ILE A 1 3.07 -21.90 -2.72
N TYR A 2 2.15 -21.01 -3.06
CA TYR A 2 2.37 -19.97 -4.06
C TYR A 2 2.01 -18.63 -3.44
N VAL A 3 2.95 -17.68 -3.47
CA VAL A 3 2.78 -16.35 -2.87
C VAL A 3 3.05 -15.32 -3.95
N ARG A 4 2.11 -14.40 -4.12
CA ARG A 4 2.23 -13.28 -5.05
C ARG A 4 1.99 -11.98 -4.32
N SER A 5 2.85 -11.00 -4.58
CA SER A 5 2.72 -9.64 -4.05
C SER A 5 2.83 -8.61 -5.17
N THR A 6 2.39 -7.38 -4.89
CA THR A 6 2.65 -6.24 -5.80
C THR A 6 4.14 -5.89 -5.75
N ASP A 7 4.68 -5.34 -6.83
CA ASP A 7 6.09 -4.94 -6.94
C ASP A 7 6.35 -3.61 -6.23
N ILE A 8 6.12 -3.60 -4.92
CA ILE A 8 6.34 -2.44 -4.04
C ILE A 8 7.00 -2.95 -2.76
N ASP A 9 8.07 -2.30 -2.31
CA ASP A 9 8.87 -2.76 -1.17
C ASP A 9 8.03 -3.10 0.05
N ARG A 10 7.08 -2.23 0.43
CA ARG A 10 6.23 -2.48 1.60
C ARG A 10 5.46 -3.80 1.50
N THR A 11 4.99 -4.20 0.32
CA THR A 11 4.17 -5.42 0.14
C THR A 11 5.04 -6.66 -0.06
N LEU A 12 6.25 -6.53 -0.63
CA LEU A 12 7.23 -7.61 -0.67
C LEU A 12 7.76 -7.94 0.73
N MET A 13 8.16 -6.91 1.49
CA MET A 13 8.66 -7.06 2.85
C MET A 13 7.60 -7.63 3.80
N SER A 14 6.34 -7.16 3.69
CA SER A 14 5.24 -7.72 4.47
C SER A 14 5.01 -9.20 4.16
N ALA A 15 4.99 -9.60 2.89
CA ALA A 15 4.82 -11.01 2.52
C ALA A 15 5.97 -11.89 3.03
N GLN A 16 7.22 -11.43 2.92
CA GLN A 16 8.37 -12.16 3.45
C GLN A 16 8.35 -12.29 4.98
N SER A 17 7.94 -11.23 5.68
CA SER A 17 7.81 -11.21 7.14
C SER A 17 6.72 -12.16 7.62
N ASP A 18 5.58 -12.17 6.94
CA ASP A 18 4.48 -13.09 7.20
C ASP A 18 4.92 -14.55 7.01
N LEU A 19 5.60 -14.85 5.91
CA LEU A 19 6.11 -16.20 5.61
C LEU A 19 7.18 -16.67 6.60
N ALA A 20 8.00 -15.77 7.12
CA ALA A 20 8.97 -16.10 8.16
C ALA A 20 8.29 -16.57 9.46
N GLY A 21 7.12 -16.02 9.79
CA GLY A 21 6.31 -16.45 10.93
C GLY A 21 5.48 -17.72 10.65
N LEU A 22 4.91 -17.82 9.44
CA LEU A 22 4.00 -18.91 9.08
C LEU A 22 4.72 -20.25 8.83
N TYR A 23 5.97 -20.20 8.35
CA TYR A 23 6.74 -21.38 7.96
C TYR A 23 8.13 -21.41 8.63
N PRO A 24 8.19 -21.62 9.96
CA PRO A 24 9.47 -21.86 10.63
C PRO A 24 10.13 -23.14 10.06
N PRO A 25 11.46 -23.12 9.81
CA PRO A 25 12.14 -24.29 9.26
C PRO A 25 12.29 -25.42 10.28
N HIS A 26 12.17 -26.67 9.82
CA HIS A 26 12.39 -27.86 10.65
C HIS A 26 13.28 -28.90 9.97
N GLY A 27 14.08 -29.61 10.79
CA GLY A 27 14.95 -30.70 10.33
C GLY A 27 15.85 -30.29 9.18
N ARG A 28 15.67 -30.92 8.02
CA ARG A 28 16.47 -30.68 6.80
C ARG A 28 16.30 -29.30 6.17
N GLN A 29 15.28 -28.52 6.56
CA GLN A 29 15.06 -27.16 6.05
C GLN A 29 15.95 -26.12 6.73
N ILE A 30 16.54 -26.46 7.88
CA ILE A 30 17.44 -25.56 8.62
C ILE A 30 18.80 -25.58 7.93
N PHE A 31 19.09 -24.56 7.13
CA PHE A 31 20.40 -24.40 6.49
C PHE A 31 21.42 -23.67 7.38
N ASN A 32 20.93 -22.88 8.35
CA ASN A 32 21.74 -22.17 9.34
C ASN A 32 21.17 -22.40 10.75
N PRO A 33 21.92 -23.04 11.67
CA PRO A 33 21.46 -23.30 13.04
C PRO A 33 21.11 -22.05 13.85
N ASP A 34 21.77 -20.92 13.58
CA ASP A 34 21.59 -19.67 14.32
C ASP A 34 20.44 -18.81 13.77
N LEU A 35 19.86 -19.19 12.62
CA LEU A 35 18.81 -18.44 11.94
C LEU A 35 17.63 -19.36 11.60
N LYS A 36 16.55 -19.24 12.37
CA LYS A 36 15.27 -19.96 12.14
C LYS A 36 14.44 -19.34 11.02
N TRP A 37 15.05 -19.18 9.85
CA TRP A 37 14.41 -18.67 8.64
C TRP A 37 14.72 -19.59 7.46
N GLN A 38 13.80 -19.66 6.50
CA GLN A 38 14.02 -20.32 5.22
C GLN A 38 13.54 -19.42 4.07
N PRO A 39 14.22 -19.44 2.92
CA PRO A 39 13.77 -18.69 1.76
C PRO A 39 12.47 -19.30 1.22
N ILE A 40 11.45 -18.46 1.08
CA ILE A 40 10.20 -18.81 0.39
C ILE A 40 9.98 -17.79 -0.74
N PRO A 41 9.77 -18.24 -1.98
CA PRO A 41 9.65 -17.34 -3.12
C PRO A 41 8.37 -16.49 -3.02
N VAL A 42 8.51 -15.19 -3.28
CA VAL A 42 7.41 -14.25 -3.46
C VAL A 42 7.46 -13.76 -4.90
N HIS A 43 6.44 -14.12 -5.68
CA HIS A 43 6.34 -13.74 -7.09
C HIS A 43 5.76 -12.33 -7.22
N THR A 44 6.25 -11.58 -8.20
CA THR A 44 5.71 -10.25 -8.51
C THR A 44 5.75 -9.97 -10.00
N VAL A 45 5.15 -8.87 -10.40
CA VAL A 45 5.09 -8.36 -11.77
C VAL A 45 5.33 -6.85 -11.70
N PRO A 46 6.10 -6.25 -12.62
CA PRO A 46 6.38 -4.82 -12.57
C PRO A 46 5.12 -3.97 -12.41
N VAL A 47 5.20 -2.90 -11.61
CA VAL A 47 4.03 -2.07 -11.25
C VAL A 47 3.22 -1.59 -12.47
N LYS A 48 3.89 -1.30 -13.59
CA LYS A 48 3.26 -0.87 -14.86
C LYS A 48 2.41 -1.96 -15.52
N ASP A 49 2.72 -3.22 -15.27
CA ASP A 49 2.08 -4.40 -15.86
C ASP A 49 1.14 -5.09 -14.86
N GLU A 50 1.08 -4.62 -13.62
CA GLU A 50 0.23 -5.16 -12.56
C GLU A 50 -1.25 -4.78 -12.77
N LYS A 51 -2.07 -5.80 -13.02
CA LYS A 51 -3.51 -5.67 -13.36
C LYS A 51 -4.44 -6.42 -12.41
N PHE A 52 -3.89 -7.05 -11.36
CA PHE A 52 -4.60 -7.98 -10.49
C PHE A 52 -4.65 -7.51 -9.03
N LEU A 53 -3.50 -7.14 -8.45
CA LEU A 53 -3.39 -6.84 -7.01
C LEU A 53 -3.36 -5.34 -6.68
N LYS A 54 -3.15 -4.47 -7.68
CA LYS A 54 -3.06 -3.02 -7.50
C LYS A 54 -4.20 -2.31 -8.21
N PHE A 55 -4.98 -1.55 -7.44
CA PHE A 55 -6.06 -0.70 -7.94
C PHE A 55 -5.77 0.78 -7.62
N PRO A 56 -6.27 1.72 -8.45
CA PRO A 56 -7.00 1.48 -9.69
C PRO A 56 -6.13 0.92 -10.82
N ILE A 57 -6.75 0.18 -11.75
CA ILE A 57 -6.06 -0.31 -12.94
C ILE A 57 -5.75 0.91 -13.82
N PRO A 58 -4.48 1.13 -14.21
CA PRO A 58 -4.11 2.28 -15.03
C PRO A 58 -4.75 2.20 -16.41
N ASN A 59 -5.06 3.36 -17.00
CA ASN A 59 -5.62 3.48 -18.36
C ASN A 59 -6.93 2.71 -18.55
N CYS A 60 -7.88 2.87 -17.62
CA CYS A 60 -9.21 2.26 -17.71
C CYS A 60 -10.30 3.33 -17.82
N PRO A 61 -10.69 3.75 -19.05
CA PRO A 61 -11.65 4.84 -19.25
C PRO A 61 -13.01 4.58 -18.58
N ARG A 62 -13.43 3.31 -18.52
CA ARG A 62 -14.70 2.94 -17.86
C ARG A 62 -14.63 3.15 -16.35
N TYR A 63 -13.49 2.85 -15.72
CA TYR A 63 -13.28 3.10 -14.30
C TYR A 63 -13.32 4.60 -14.01
N GLU A 64 -12.64 5.42 -14.82
CA GLU A 64 -12.63 6.88 -14.67
C GLU A 64 -14.04 7.47 -14.75
N LYS A 65 -14.84 7.06 -15.74
CA LYS A 65 -16.24 7.48 -15.87
C LYS A 65 -17.08 7.07 -14.65
N LEU A 66 -16.94 5.85 -14.18
CA LEU A 66 -17.69 5.36 -13.01
C LEU A 66 -17.25 6.05 -11.71
N LEU A 67 -15.97 6.38 -11.59
CA LEU A 67 -15.44 7.14 -10.46
C LEU A 67 -16.03 8.56 -10.47
N GLU A 68 -16.07 9.23 -11.62
CA GLU A 68 -16.69 10.54 -11.77
C GLU A 68 -18.20 10.52 -11.42
N GLU A 69 -18.94 9.56 -11.97
CA GLU A 69 -20.36 9.36 -11.65
C GLU A 69 -20.56 9.13 -10.14
N SER A 70 -19.70 8.31 -9.51
CA SER A 70 -19.75 8.05 -8.08
C SER A 70 -19.45 9.30 -7.24
N MET A 71 -18.44 10.08 -7.64
CA MET A 71 -18.05 11.31 -6.96
C MET A 71 -19.12 12.40 -7.07
N ASN A 72 -19.90 12.41 -8.16
CA ASN A 72 -21.01 13.33 -8.36
C ASN A 72 -22.34 12.85 -7.75
N SER A 73 -22.38 11.63 -7.20
CA SER A 73 -23.57 11.11 -6.53
C SER A 73 -23.90 11.91 -5.26
N LYS A 74 -25.20 12.02 -4.94
CA LYS A 74 -25.66 12.71 -3.73
C LYS A 74 -25.00 12.15 -2.47
N THR A 75 -24.87 10.83 -2.37
CA THR A 75 -24.26 10.16 -1.20
C THR A 75 -22.81 10.59 -0.95
N VAL A 76 -22.01 10.73 -2.01
CA VAL A 76 -20.62 11.19 -1.87
C VAL A 76 -20.59 12.69 -1.63
N GLN A 77 -21.36 13.48 -2.37
CA GLN A 77 -21.43 14.93 -2.21
C GLN A 77 -21.86 15.37 -0.81
N ASP A 78 -22.83 14.70 -0.20
CA ASP A 78 -23.29 15.02 1.15
C ASP A 78 -22.19 14.75 2.19
N LYS A 79 -21.47 13.63 2.08
CA LYS A 79 -20.31 13.30 2.94
C LYS A 79 -19.12 14.25 2.74
N VAL A 80 -18.89 14.68 1.50
CA VAL A 80 -17.84 15.66 1.18
C VAL A 80 -18.18 17.01 1.81
N LYS A 81 -19.43 17.47 1.71
CA LYS A 81 -19.89 18.72 2.34
C LYS A 81 -19.76 18.69 3.85
N GLU A 82 -20.16 17.57 4.48
CA GLU A 82 -20.04 17.36 5.92
C GLU A 82 -18.59 17.49 6.41
N SER A 83 -17.64 16.95 5.66
CA SER A 83 -16.21 16.96 6.02
C SER A 83 -15.42 18.17 5.49
N GLN A 84 -16.04 19.03 4.69
CA GLN A 84 -15.35 20.06 3.90
C GLN A 84 -14.57 21.07 4.77
N ALA A 85 -15.13 21.48 5.90
CA ALA A 85 -14.49 22.44 6.81
C ALA A 85 -13.19 21.87 7.41
N SER A 86 -13.24 20.63 7.90
CA SER A 86 -12.08 19.93 8.46
C SER A 86 -10.97 19.76 7.43
N VAL A 87 -11.32 19.34 6.20
CA VAL A 87 -10.35 19.17 5.11
C VAL A 87 -9.68 20.50 4.74
N LYS A 88 -10.43 21.60 4.69
CA LYS A 88 -9.86 22.94 4.44
C LYS A 88 -8.88 23.35 5.55
N ASN A 89 -9.22 23.12 6.82
CA ASN A 89 -8.33 23.42 7.93
C ASN A 89 -7.05 22.57 7.88
N LEU A 90 -7.18 21.27 7.60
CA LEU A 90 -6.05 20.36 7.39
C LEU A 90 -5.16 20.83 6.23
N SER A 91 -5.74 21.30 5.12
CA SER A 91 -4.94 21.85 4.01
C SER A 91 -4.19 23.12 4.38
N LEU A 92 -4.76 23.96 5.26
CA LEU A 92 -4.06 25.13 5.77
C LEU A 92 -2.91 24.72 6.70
N LEU A 93 -3.09 23.68 7.51
CA LEU A 93 -2.06 23.14 8.39
C LEU A 93 -0.94 22.43 7.61
N SER A 94 -1.27 21.75 6.50
CA SER A 94 -0.26 21.07 5.67
C SER A 94 0.52 22.05 4.78
N VAL A 95 -0.08 23.19 4.39
CA VAL A 95 0.59 24.26 3.65
C VAL A 95 1.37 25.19 4.60
N CYS A 96 0.99 25.28 5.88
CA CYS A 96 1.72 26.04 6.89
C CYS A 96 2.79 25.18 7.59
N ALA A 97 3.82 24.79 6.83
CA ALA A 97 5.12 24.47 7.39
C ALA A 97 6.28 25.00 6.53
N PRO A 98 6.40 26.33 6.30
CA PRO A 98 7.68 26.97 6.08
C PRO A 98 8.09 27.71 7.35
N ALA A 99 8.28 26.98 8.46
CA ALA A 99 8.91 27.54 9.65
C ALA A 99 9.77 26.46 10.31
N CYS A 100 11.05 26.46 9.93
CA CYS A 100 12.19 26.11 10.75
C CYS A 100 11.94 25.20 11.96
N LEU A 101 12.07 23.89 11.76
CA LEU A 101 12.81 23.09 12.72
C LEU A 101 14.28 23.12 12.30
N CYS A 102 14.94 24.21 12.68
CA CYS A 102 16.37 24.14 12.96
C CYS A 102 16.55 23.00 13.95
N VAL A 103 17.23 21.94 13.51
CA VAL A 103 17.99 21.08 14.43
C VAL A 103 18.93 22.03 15.18
N ARG A 104 18.64 22.30 16.45
CA ARG A 104 19.64 22.80 17.39
C ARG A 104 20.06 21.61 18.23
N ALA A 105 21.36 21.31 18.11
CA ALA A 105 22.29 20.64 19.02
C ALA A 105 21.72 19.52 19.90
#